data_AF-A0ABD7UYV0-F1
#
_entry.id   AF-A0ABD7UYV0-F1
#
_cell.length_a   1.000
_cell.length_b   1.000
_cell.length_c   1.000
_cell.angle_alpha   90.00
_cell.angle_beta   90.00
_cell.angle_gamma   90.00
#
_symmetry.space_group_name_H-M   'P 1'
#
loop_
_entity.id
_entity.type
_entity.pdbx_description
1 polymer ?
#
loop_
_entity_poly.entity_id
_entity_poly.type
_entity_poly.pdbx_seq_one_letter_code
_entity_poly.pdbx_strand_id
1 'polypeptide(L)'
;MTSSDLILVASAATVTAAFRTTVGLPGRISTRLQPNHPTDDPRGIAAATLDGLLMGCGDAVIGINPATDSPHATSELLHLLDDIRQRFEIPMQSCVLSHVTTTMALIEKGGPVDLVFQSIAGTEGANRSFGIDIATLREANDAARSLRRGTVGDNVMYLETGQGSALSSNAHLGTGGKPVDQQTLEARAYAVARVLEPLLVNTVVGFIGPEYLYDGKQIIRAGLEDHFCGMLLGLPMGVDVCYTNHAEADQDDMDTLLTLLGVAGAAFVIAVPGADDIMLGYQSLSFHDALYVRQALALRPAPEFEAWLAGLGMADADGRILPVDPATSPLRSLAADR
;
A
#
# COMPACT_ATOMS: atom_id res chain seq x y z
N MET A 1 -11.04 -15.73 -18.05
CA MET A 1 -9.63 -15.44 -18.41
C MET A 1 -8.73 -16.38 -17.62
N THR A 2 -7.75 -17.01 -18.27
CA THR A 2 -6.70 -17.78 -17.58
C THR A 2 -5.75 -16.84 -16.85
N SER A 3 -4.89 -17.36 -15.95
CA SER A 3 -3.92 -16.51 -15.24
C SER A 3 -2.96 -15.80 -16.18
N SER A 4 -2.51 -16.45 -17.27
CA SER A 4 -1.69 -15.80 -18.29
C SER A 4 -2.42 -14.69 -19.03
N ASP A 5 -3.73 -14.83 -19.27
CA ASP A 5 -4.52 -13.76 -19.89
C ASP A 5 -4.61 -12.54 -18.98
N LEU A 6 -4.82 -12.75 -17.67
CA LEU A 6 -4.88 -11.67 -16.68
C LEU A 6 -3.57 -10.90 -16.64
N ILE A 7 -2.44 -11.62 -16.59
CA ILE A 7 -1.09 -11.04 -16.57
C ILE A 7 -0.80 -10.25 -17.85
N LEU A 8 -1.04 -10.86 -19.02
CA LEU A 8 -0.70 -10.25 -20.30
C LEU A 8 -1.52 -9.00 -20.60
N VAL A 9 -2.81 -8.99 -20.24
CA VAL A 9 -3.65 -7.80 -20.46
C VAL A 9 -3.30 -6.71 -19.45
N ALA A 10 -3.03 -7.06 -18.19
CA ALA A 10 -2.62 -6.08 -17.19
C ALA A 10 -1.28 -5.42 -17.55
N SER A 11 -0.30 -6.19 -18.00
CA SER A 11 1.03 -5.66 -18.37
C SER A 11 1.04 -4.80 -19.62
N ALA A 12 0.00 -4.91 -20.46
CA ALA A 12 -0.21 -4.04 -21.60
C ALA A 12 -0.83 -2.68 -21.23
N ALA A 13 -1.43 -2.57 -20.04
CA ALA A 13 -1.95 -1.31 -19.53
C ALA A 13 -0.84 -0.52 -18.82
N THR A 14 -0.84 0.80 -18.96
CA THR A 14 0.05 1.68 -18.20
C THR A 14 -0.80 2.71 -17.47
N VAL A 15 -0.74 2.68 -16.15
CA VAL A 15 -1.43 3.62 -15.27
C VAL A 15 -0.42 4.19 -14.31
N THR A 16 -0.37 5.51 -14.21
CA THR A 16 0.57 6.22 -13.34
C THR A 16 -0.16 7.22 -12.47
N ALA A 17 0.33 7.42 -11.26
CA ALA A 17 -0.10 8.50 -10.36
C ALA A 17 1.13 9.11 -9.67
N ALA A 18 1.02 10.35 -9.22
CA ALA A 18 2.16 11.04 -8.60
C ALA A 18 1.76 11.96 -7.45
N PHE A 19 2.64 12.02 -6.44
CA PHE A 19 2.56 12.97 -5.34
C PHE A 19 3.94 13.55 -5.02
N ARG A 20 4.78 12.85 -4.25
CA ARG A 20 6.23 13.15 -4.11
C ARG A 20 7.10 12.20 -4.94
N THR A 21 6.58 11.01 -5.20
CA THR A 21 7.11 10.04 -6.16
C THR A 21 6.09 9.75 -7.25
N THR A 22 6.58 9.22 -8.36
CA THR A 22 5.75 8.69 -9.45
C THR A 22 5.65 7.17 -9.34
N VAL A 23 4.43 6.62 -9.23
CA VAL A 23 4.16 5.17 -9.16
C VAL A 23 3.55 4.64 -10.46
N GLY A 24 3.73 3.34 -10.75
CA GLY A 24 3.12 2.66 -11.91
C GLY A 24 3.84 2.84 -13.26
N LEU A 25 5.02 3.45 -13.27
CA LEU A 25 5.84 3.56 -14.49
C LEU A 25 6.36 2.17 -14.95
N PRO A 26 6.39 1.88 -16.26
CA PRO A 26 6.94 0.63 -16.77
C PRO A 26 8.40 0.41 -16.33
N GLY A 27 8.75 -0.84 -16.03
CA GLY A 27 10.09 -1.22 -15.55
C GLY A 27 10.36 -0.83 -14.09
N ARG A 28 9.31 -0.51 -13.33
CA ARG A 28 9.42 -0.13 -11.92
C ARG A 28 8.36 -0.84 -11.08
N ILE A 29 8.71 -1.09 -9.83
CA ILE A 29 7.78 -1.56 -8.80
C ILE A 29 8.13 -0.88 -7.48
N SER A 30 7.16 -0.13 -6.95
CA SER A 30 7.34 0.61 -5.71
C SER A 30 6.95 -0.24 -4.50
N THR A 31 7.32 0.19 -3.30
CA THR A 31 6.90 -0.50 -2.08
C THR A 31 6.27 0.45 -1.06
N ARG A 32 5.21 -0.02 -0.43
CA ARG A 32 4.75 0.50 0.87
C ARG A 32 5.65 -0.10 1.94
N LEU A 33 6.34 0.75 2.70
CA LEU A 33 6.99 0.35 3.95
C LEU A 33 5.94 0.45 5.05
N GLN A 34 5.63 -0.66 5.73
CA GLN A 34 4.65 -0.74 6.80
C GLN A 34 5.35 -1.01 8.15
N PRO A 35 5.72 0.04 8.91
CA PRO A 35 6.44 -0.10 10.18
C PRO A 35 5.46 -0.16 11.35
N ASN A 36 4.51 -1.10 11.33
CA ASN A 36 3.52 -1.23 12.40
C ASN A 36 4.18 -1.66 13.71
N HIS A 37 3.65 -1.19 14.84
CA HIS A 37 4.10 -1.59 16.17
C HIS A 37 2.88 -1.92 17.06
N PRO A 38 2.90 -3.00 17.86
CA PRO A 38 1.73 -3.43 18.66
C PRO A 38 1.16 -2.40 19.65
N THR A 39 1.92 -1.34 19.93
CA THR A 39 1.56 -0.27 20.87
C THR A 39 1.86 1.12 20.31
N ASP A 40 2.09 1.23 18.99
CA ASP A 40 2.52 2.48 18.35
C ASP A 40 3.76 3.14 19.01
N ASP A 41 4.74 2.35 19.48
CA ASP A 41 5.95 2.91 20.12
C ASP A 41 6.78 3.66 19.06
N PRO A 42 7.02 4.98 19.22
CA PRO A 42 7.71 5.78 18.21
C PRO A 42 9.11 5.26 17.86
N ARG A 43 9.82 4.63 18.80
CA ARG A 43 11.17 4.11 18.54
C ARG A 43 11.12 2.82 17.75
N GLY A 44 10.15 1.95 18.06
CA GLY A 44 9.90 0.74 17.26
C GLY A 44 9.56 1.09 15.81
N ILE A 45 8.65 2.05 15.61
CA ILE A 45 8.25 2.55 14.29
C ILE A 45 9.45 3.16 13.56
N ALA A 46 10.23 4.01 14.23
CA ALA A 46 11.44 4.60 13.66
C ALA A 46 12.46 3.52 13.27
N ALA A 47 12.71 2.53 14.12
CA ALA A 47 13.63 1.43 13.83
C ALA A 47 13.19 0.63 12.58
N ALA A 48 11.91 0.26 12.50
CA ALA A 48 11.36 -0.44 11.33
C ALA A 48 11.38 0.43 10.06
N THR A 49 11.16 1.74 10.19
CA THR A 49 11.29 2.71 9.10
C THR A 49 12.73 2.77 8.59
N LEU A 50 13.72 2.82 9.50
CA LEU A 50 15.14 2.80 9.13
C LEU A 50 15.49 1.51 8.40
N ASP A 51 15.08 0.36 8.93
CA ASP A 51 15.37 -0.95 8.35
C ASP A 51 14.86 -1.06 6.90
N GLY A 52 13.59 -0.69 6.66
CA GLY A 52 13.04 -0.69 5.31
C GLY A 52 13.70 0.32 4.37
N LEU A 53 14.02 1.53 4.84
CA LEU A 53 14.74 2.52 4.02
C LEU A 53 16.14 2.04 3.62
N LEU A 54 16.87 1.36 4.52
CA LEU A 54 18.17 0.76 4.23
C LEU A 54 18.08 -0.31 3.13
N MET A 55 16.91 -0.92 2.97
CA MET A 55 16.59 -1.90 1.95
C MET A 55 15.87 -1.29 0.73
N GLY A 56 15.85 0.04 0.61
CA GLY A 56 15.24 0.75 -0.52
C GLY A 56 13.72 0.61 -0.58
N CYS A 57 13.05 0.42 0.54
CA CYS A 57 11.59 0.36 0.62
C CYS A 57 10.97 1.70 1.07
N GLY A 58 9.73 1.96 0.66
CA GLY A 58 8.94 3.13 1.07
C GLY A 58 8.70 4.16 -0.04
N ASP A 59 9.07 3.85 -1.28
CA ASP A 59 8.91 4.76 -2.42
C ASP A 59 7.46 4.89 -2.91
N ALA A 60 6.56 3.96 -2.54
CA ALA A 60 5.12 4.13 -2.73
C ALA A 60 4.46 4.91 -1.58
N VAL A 61 4.82 4.60 -0.34
CA VAL A 61 4.36 5.29 0.89
C VAL A 61 5.10 4.68 2.10
N ILE A 62 5.33 5.47 3.15
CA ILE A 62 5.57 4.92 4.50
C ILE A 62 4.25 5.01 5.26
N GLY A 63 3.61 3.85 5.45
CA GLY A 63 2.21 3.73 5.85
C GLY A 63 2.03 2.93 7.14
N ILE A 64 1.57 3.57 8.22
CA ILE A 64 1.34 2.94 9.53
C ILE A 64 -0.14 2.62 9.70
N ASN A 65 -0.47 1.36 9.97
CA ASN A 65 -1.75 1.00 10.59
C ASN A 65 -1.62 1.27 12.10
N PRO A 66 -2.32 2.26 12.66
CA PRO A 66 -2.18 2.57 14.08
C PRO A 66 -2.83 1.47 14.93
N ALA A 67 -2.22 1.12 16.06
CA ALA A 67 -2.77 0.18 17.04
C ALA A 67 -4.00 0.75 17.77
N THR A 68 -4.25 2.07 17.67
CA THR A 68 -5.41 2.73 18.27
C THR A 68 -6.10 3.69 17.30
N ASP A 69 -7.42 3.85 17.45
CA ASP A 69 -8.21 4.84 16.69
C ASP A 69 -8.11 6.27 17.25
N SER A 70 -7.09 6.57 18.06
CA SER A 70 -6.94 7.87 18.72
C SER A 70 -6.50 8.94 17.71
N PRO A 71 -7.27 10.05 17.55
CA PRO A 71 -6.84 11.16 16.71
C PRO A 71 -5.54 11.81 17.20
N HIS A 72 -5.28 11.79 18.51
CA HIS A 72 -4.04 12.29 19.08
C HIS A 72 -2.86 11.41 18.70
N ALA A 73 -2.98 10.08 18.84
CA ALA A 73 -1.92 9.15 18.43
C ALA A 73 -1.65 9.25 16.93
N THR A 74 -2.71 9.32 16.12
CA THR A 74 -2.60 9.55 14.66
C THR A 74 -1.82 10.83 14.35
N SER A 75 -2.11 11.93 15.06
CA SER A 75 -1.38 13.18 14.91
C SER A 75 0.11 13.05 15.25
N GLU A 76 0.46 12.39 16.35
CA GLU A 76 1.86 12.18 16.75
C GLU A 76 2.62 11.36 15.69
N LEU A 77 2.00 10.31 15.16
CA LEU A 77 2.59 9.48 14.11
C LEU A 77 2.78 10.24 12.79
N LEU A 78 1.83 11.09 12.41
CA LEU A 78 1.97 11.95 11.24
C LEU A 78 3.14 12.93 11.37
N HIS A 79 3.30 13.56 12.54
CA HIS A 79 4.43 14.46 12.79
C HIS A 79 5.76 13.70 12.85
N LEU A 80 5.80 12.52 13.46
CA LEU A 80 6.99 11.66 13.46
C LEU A 80 7.47 11.35 12.04
N LEU A 81 6.56 10.91 11.16
CA LEU A 81 6.91 10.59 9.78
C LEU A 81 7.31 11.85 8.98
N ASP A 82 6.62 12.97 9.17
CA ASP A 82 6.97 14.22 8.48
C ASP A 82 8.33 14.77 8.95
N ASP A 83 8.65 14.70 10.24
CA ASP A 83 9.96 15.08 10.79
C ASP A 83 11.09 14.21 10.20
N ILE A 84 10.88 12.89 10.12
CA ILE A 84 11.82 11.95 9.48
C ILE A 84 12.02 12.34 8.01
N ARG A 85 10.92 12.50 7.26
CA ARG A 85 10.95 12.86 5.84
C ARG A 85 11.71 14.15 5.60
N GLN A 86 11.42 15.21 6.38
CA GLN A 86 12.07 16.51 6.24
C GLN A 86 13.56 16.44 6.59
N ARG A 87 13.91 15.75 7.68
CA ARG A 87 15.29 15.66 8.17
C ARG A 87 16.24 15.00 7.16
N PHE A 88 15.75 14.01 6.42
CA PHE A 88 16.55 13.24 5.45
C PHE A 88 16.18 13.55 3.99
N GLU A 89 15.36 14.58 3.77
CA GLU A 89 14.86 15.00 2.45
C GLU A 89 14.34 13.84 1.60
N ILE A 90 13.65 12.90 2.25
CA ILE A 90 13.21 11.66 1.61
C ILE A 90 12.09 12.00 0.61
N PRO A 91 12.22 11.65 -0.68
CA PRO A 91 11.15 11.82 -1.66
C PRO A 91 10.16 10.67 -1.46
N MET A 92 9.35 10.74 -0.41
CA MET A 92 8.28 9.79 -0.11
C MET A 92 7.14 10.50 0.61
N GLN A 93 5.94 9.94 0.47
CA GLN A 93 4.75 10.38 1.20
C GLN A 93 4.51 9.49 2.43
N SER A 94 3.98 10.12 3.48
CA SER A 94 3.55 9.43 4.68
C SER A 94 2.03 9.19 4.70
N CYS A 95 1.61 8.14 5.39
CA CYS A 95 0.21 7.88 5.67
C CYS A 95 0.06 7.20 7.03
N VAL A 96 -0.91 7.64 7.83
CA VAL A 96 -1.39 6.88 8.98
C VAL A 96 -2.80 6.41 8.63
N LEU A 97 -3.00 5.10 8.55
CA LEU A 97 -4.17 4.43 8.00
C LEU A 97 -5.35 4.43 9.01
N SER A 98 -5.62 5.60 9.58
CA SER A 98 -6.80 5.85 10.40
C SER A 98 -8.04 6.09 9.53
N HIS A 99 -9.23 6.04 10.13
CA HIS A 99 -10.47 6.37 9.43
C HIS A 99 -10.43 7.77 8.79
N VAL A 100 -10.99 7.92 7.59
CA VAL A 100 -10.94 9.15 6.78
C VAL A 100 -11.33 10.42 7.54
N THR A 101 -12.34 10.34 8.40
CA THR A 101 -12.83 11.49 9.18
C THR A 101 -11.83 11.97 10.24
N THR A 102 -11.04 11.06 10.82
CA THR A 102 -9.95 11.42 11.73
C THR A 102 -8.91 12.24 10.97
N THR A 103 -8.51 11.78 9.79
CA THR A 103 -7.55 12.49 8.94
C THR A 103 -8.08 13.85 8.51
N MET A 104 -9.34 13.96 8.10
CA MET A 104 -9.97 15.26 7.77
C MET A 104 -9.93 16.24 8.94
N ALA A 105 -10.26 15.80 10.16
CA ALA A 105 -10.19 16.64 11.34
C ALA A 105 -8.76 17.08 11.69
N LEU A 106 -7.74 16.27 11.34
CA LEU A 106 -6.33 16.64 11.49
C LEU A 106 -5.89 17.63 10.42
N ILE A 107 -6.38 17.53 9.18
CA ILE A 107 -6.18 18.53 8.13
C ILE A 107 -6.70 19.89 8.58
N GLU A 108 -7.92 19.96 9.13
CA GLU A 108 -8.50 21.21 9.67
C GLU A 108 -7.65 21.85 10.76
N LYS A 109 -6.92 21.04 11.53
CA LYS A 109 -6.00 21.49 12.59
C LYS A 109 -4.59 21.81 12.08
N GLY A 110 -4.34 21.69 10.77
CA GLY A 110 -3.05 21.96 10.15
C GLY A 110 -2.03 20.84 10.27
N GLY A 111 -2.47 19.59 10.49
CA GLY A 111 -1.60 18.42 10.56
C GLY A 111 -0.88 18.12 9.23
N PRO A 112 0.31 17.50 9.26
CA PRO A 112 1.13 17.25 8.06
C PRO A 112 0.65 16.02 7.28
N VAL A 113 -0.59 16.04 6.80
CA VAL A 113 -1.18 14.93 6.04
C VAL A 113 -0.70 14.97 4.59
N ASP A 114 0.03 13.95 4.17
CA ASP A 114 0.39 13.75 2.76
C ASP A 114 -0.72 12.97 2.02
N LEU A 115 -1.09 11.78 2.52
CA LEU A 115 -2.18 10.96 1.95
C LEU A 115 -3.35 10.79 2.91
N VAL A 116 -4.56 10.64 2.35
CA VAL A 116 -5.76 10.26 3.08
C VAL A 116 -6.12 8.81 2.77
N PHE A 117 -6.07 7.98 3.81
CA PHE A 117 -6.43 6.58 3.73
C PHE A 117 -7.93 6.34 3.93
N GLN A 118 -8.49 5.35 3.23
CA GLN A 118 -9.77 4.74 3.59
C GLN A 118 -9.95 3.35 2.97
N SER A 119 -10.39 2.37 3.75
CA SER A 119 -10.93 1.11 3.23
C SER A 119 -12.26 1.35 2.53
N ILE A 120 -12.45 0.80 1.33
CA ILE A 120 -13.66 0.93 0.52
C ILE A 120 -14.16 -0.44 0.04
N ALA A 121 -15.42 -0.50 -0.36
CA ALA A 121 -16.07 -1.71 -0.88
C ALA A 121 -16.99 -1.40 -2.07
N GLY A 122 -17.38 -2.46 -2.79
CA GLY A 122 -18.20 -2.37 -4.00
C GLY A 122 -19.70 -2.14 -3.78
N THR A 123 -20.18 -2.06 -2.54
CA THR A 123 -21.58 -1.80 -2.23
C THR A 123 -21.75 -0.67 -1.23
N GLU A 124 -22.84 0.07 -1.38
CA GLU A 124 -23.18 1.17 -0.46
C GLU A 124 -23.41 0.66 0.97
N GLY A 125 -23.98 -0.54 1.12
CA GLY A 125 -24.14 -1.19 2.42
C GLY A 125 -22.81 -1.45 3.12
N ALA A 126 -21.82 -1.98 2.40
CA ALA A 126 -20.49 -2.23 2.93
C ALA A 126 -19.76 -0.92 3.28
N ASN A 127 -19.79 0.08 2.39
CA ASN A 127 -19.20 1.39 2.67
C ASN A 127 -19.83 2.08 3.90
N ARG A 128 -21.15 2.01 4.05
CA ARG A 128 -21.81 2.50 5.27
C ARG A 128 -21.37 1.76 6.52
N SER A 129 -21.10 0.46 6.44
CA SER A 129 -20.58 -0.31 7.58
C SER A 129 -19.16 0.14 7.98
N PHE A 130 -18.41 0.72 7.04
CA PHE A 130 -17.12 1.37 7.30
C PHE A 130 -17.25 2.82 7.75
N GLY A 131 -18.47 3.36 7.86
CA GLY A 131 -18.71 4.75 8.27
C GLY A 131 -18.53 5.79 7.17
N ILE A 132 -18.53 5.38 5.90
CA ILE A 132 -18.24 6.27 4.76
C ILE A 132 -19.29 6.18 3.64
N ASP A 133 -19.38 7.26 2.87
CA ASP A 133 -20.04 7.29 1.57
C ASP A 133 -19.16 8.03 0.54
N ILE A 134 -19.63 8.09 -0.72
CA ILE A 134 -18.87 8.73 -1.80
C ILE A 134 -18.69 10.24 -1.56
N ALA A 135 -19.63 10.90 -0.89
CA ALA A 135 -19.52 12.33 -0.61
C ALA A 135 -18.41 12.60 0.41
N THR A 136 -18.33 11.81 1.48
CA THR A 136 -17.23 11.88 2.46
C THR A 136 -15.87 11.66 1.78
N LEU A 137 -15.75 10.67 0.89
CA LEU A 137 -14.49 10.41 0.18
C LEU A 137 -14.07 11.59 -0.73
N ARG A 138 -15.02 12.25 -1.37
CA ARG A 138 -14.75 13.45 -2.20
C ARG A 138 -14.33 14.63 -1.36
N GLU A 139 -15.02 14.88 -0.25
CA GLU A 139 -14.66 15.94 0.70
C GLU A 139 -13.24 15.75 1.24
N ALA A 140 -12.89 14.51 1.59
CA ALA A 140 -11.56 14.16 2.04
C ALA A 140 -10.47 14.40 0.98
N ASN A 141 -10.75 14.03 -0.28
CA ASN A 141 -9.88 14.27 -1.42
C ASN A 141 -9.65 15.78 -1.64
N ASP A 142 -10.73 16.58 -1.63
CA ASP A 142 -10.65 18.03 -1.78
C ASP A 142 -9.86 18.68 -0.62
N ALA A 143 -10.10 18.24 0.61
CA ALA A 143 -9.40 18.71 1.80
C ALA A 143 -7.88 18.44 1.70
N ALA A 144 -7.47 17.24 1.32
CA ALA A 144 -6.05 16.90 1.20
C ALA A 144 -5.38 17.58 0.01
N ARG A 145 -6.05 17.68 -1.15
CA ARG A 145 -5.54 18.45 -2.30
C ARG A 145 -5.34 19.93 -1.95
N SER A 146 -6.18 20.49 -1.08
CA SER A 146 -6.06 21.89 -0.64
C SER A 146 -4.73 22.19 0.07
N LEU A 147 -4.09 21.18 0.67
CA LEU A 147 -2.80 21.32 1.34
C LEU A 147 -1.63 21.51 0.37
N ARG A 148 -1.77 21.07 -0.89
CA ARG A 148 -0.75 21.20 -1.96
C ARG A 148 0.65 20.75 -1.54
N ARG A 149 0.72 19.60 -0.86
CA ARG A 149 1.97 19.08 -0.28
C ARG A 149 2.82 18.26 -1.24
N GLY A 150 2.25 17.81 -2.37
CA GLY A 150 2.96 17.07 -3.40
C GLY A 150 3.97 17.93 -4.17
N THR A 151 5.05 17.30 -4.63
CA THR A 151 6.17 17.97 -5.35
C THR A 151 6.29 17.54 -6.80
N VAL A 152 5.63 16.43 -7.17
CA VAL A 152 5.60 15.87 -8.53
C VAL A 152 4.18 15.88 -9.09
N GLY A 153 3.20 15.50 -8.25
CA GLY A 153 1.79 15.50 -8.60
C GLY A 153 0.90 15.83 -7.40
N ASP A 154 -0.41 15.62 -7.55
CA ASP A 154 -1.42 16.00 -6.56
C ASP A 154 -2.45 14.89 -6.28
N ASN A 155 -2.11 13.63 -6.59
CA ASN A 155 -2.92 12.49 -6.18
C ASN A 155 -2.73 12.25 -4.67
N VAL A 156 -3.80 12.33 -3.88
CA VAL A 156 -3.71 12.33 -2.40
C VAL A 156 -4.42 11.17 -1.71
N MET A 157 -5.23 10.39 -2.45
CA MET A 157 -6.00 9.31 -1.85
C MET A 157 -5.19 8.01 -1.84
N TYR A 158 -5.27 7.30 -0.71
CA TYR A 158 -4.82 5.92 -0.57
C TYR A 158 -6.03 5.05 -0.20
N LEU A 159 -6.39 4.08 -1.04
CA LEU A 159 -7.58 3.26 -0.86
C LEU A 159 -7.22 1.79 -0.75
N GLU A 160 -7.82 1.09 0.21
CA GLU A 160 -7.69 -0.37 0.33
C GLU A 160 -9.02 -1.07 0.04
N THR A 161 -8.92 -2.19 -0.64
CA THR A 161 -10.03 -3.07 -1.02
C THR A 161 -9.70 -4.52 -0.64
N GLY A 162 -10.56 -5.46 -0.95
CA GLY A 162 -10.31 -6.86 -0.65
C GLY A 162 -11.54 -7.72 -0.92
N GLN A 163 -11.29 -8.85 -1.57
CA GLN A 163 -12.32 -9.87 -1.71
C GLN A 163 -12.78 -10.36 -0.34
N GLY A 164 -14.11 -10.44 -0.18
CA GLY A 164 -14.74 -10.91 1.06
C GLY A 164 -15.38 -9.81 1.89
N SER A 165 -14.90 -8.55 1.82
CA SER A 165 -15.38 -7.47 2.70
C SER A 165 -16.90 -7.23 2.63
N ALA A 166 -17.49 -7.29 1.45
CA ALA A 166 -18.94 -7.14 1.28
C ALA A 166 -19.72 -8.37 1.78
N LEU A 167 -19.13 -9.56 1.73
CA LEU A 167 -19.73 -10.77 2.31
C LEU A 167 -19.68 -10.70 3.84
N SER A 168 -18.54 -10.33 4.44
CA SER A 168 -18.35 -10.17 5.89
C SER A 168 -19.33 -9.18 6.51
N SER A 169 -19.65 -8.10 5.79
CA SER A 169 -20.61 -7.06 6.21
C SER A 169 -22.08 -7.39 5.88
N ASN A 170 -22.36 -8.61 5.38
CA ASN A 170 -23.68 -9.02 4.89
C ASN A 170 -24.28 -8.05 3.84
N ALA A 171 -23.42 -7.42 3.06
CA ALA A 171 -23.75 -6.38 2.08
C ALA A 171 -23.44 -6.83 0.64
N HIS A 172 -23.36 -8.14 0.39
CA HIS A 172 -23.08 -8.76 -0.90
C HIS A 172 -24.34 -9.04 -1.74
N LEU A 173 -25.54 -8.81 -1.17
CA LEU A 173 -26.80 -9.06 -1.85
C LEU A 173 -27.08 -7.97 -2.89
N GLY A 174 -27.33 -8.39 -4.13
CA GLY A 174 -27.71 -7.55 -5.24
C GLY A 174 -29.23 -7.47 -5.44
N THR A 175 -29.64 -7.27 -6.70
CA THR A 175 -31.04 -7.07 -7.06
C THR A 175 -31.88 -8.31 -6.72
N GLY A 176 -33.02 -8.10 -6.05
CA GLY A 176 -33.92 -9.19 -5.64
C GLY A 176 -33.36 -10.07 -4.53
N GLY A 177 -32.36 -9.59 -3.76
CA GLY A 177 -31.76 -10.33 -2.65
C GLY A 177 -30.86 -11.49 -3.09
N LYS A 178 -30.45 -11.53 -4.38
CA LYS A 178 -29.54 -12.56 -4.89
C LYS A 178 -28.08 -12.23 -4.51
N PRO A 179 -27.29 -13.20 -4.05
CA PRO A 179 -25.89 -12.97 -3.75
C PRO A 179 -25.10 -12.62 -5.02
N VAL A 180 -24.13 -11.72 -4.88
CA VAL A 180 -23.13 -11.37 -5.89
C VAL A 180 -21.78 -11.92 -5.43
N ASP A 181 -21.00 -12.49 -6.35
CA ASP A 181 -19.70 -13.07 -6.04
C ASP A 181 -18.66 -11.99 -5.64
N GLN A 182 -17.60 -12.44 -4.96
CA GLN A 182 -16.56 -11.59 -4.38
C GLN A 182 -15.84 -10.77 -5.46
N GLN A 183 -15.47 -11.38 -6.59
CA GLN A 183 -14.75 -10.71 -7.67
C GLN A 183 -15.57 -9.57 -8.28
N THR A 184 -16.86 -9.80 -8.52
CA THR A 184 -17.75 -8.77 -9.07
C THR A 184 -17.86 -7.57 -8.12
N LEU A 185 -17.92 -7.82 -6.81
CA LEU A 185 -17.99 -6.74 -5.82
C LEU A 185 -16.65 -6.03 -5.65
N GLU A 186 -15.54 -6.74 -5.76
CA GLU A 186 -14.21 -6.17 -5.72
C GLU A 186 -13.95 -5.25 -6.94
N ALA A 187 -14.33 -5.69 -8.14
CA ALA A 187 -14.29 -4.84 -9.33
C ALA A 187 -15.14 -3.56 -9.20
N ARG A 188 -16.22 -3.59 -8.41
CA ARG A 188 -17.03 -2.41 -8.11
C ARG A 188 -16.35 -1.48 -7.09
N ALA A 189 -15.55 -2.01 -6.17
CA ALA A 189 -14.74 -1.18 -5.26
C ALA A 189 -13.74 -0.34 -6.05
N TYR A 190 -13.13 -0.90 -7.09
CA TYR A 190 -12.27 -0.16 -8.02
C TYR A 190 -13.02 0.97 -8.76
N ALA A 191 -14.29 0.77 -9.11
CA ALA A 191 -15.10 1.84 -9.69
C ALA A 191 -15.34 3.00 -8.70
N VAL A 192 -15.44 2.71 -7.41
CA VAL A 192 -15.47 3.74 -6.34
C VAL A 192 -14.12 4.43 -6.24
N ALA A 193 -13.00 3.70 -6.28
CA ALA A 193 -11.67 4.31 -6.24
C ALA A 193 -11.42 5.24 -7.44
N ARG A 194 -11.84 4.85 -8.64
CA ARG A 194 -11.56 5.57 -9.89
C ARG A 194 -12.04 7.02 -9.87
N VAL A 195 -13.16 7.32 -9.21
CA VAL A 195 -13.71 8.69 -9.17
C VAL A 195 -12.92 9.64 -8.25
N LEU A 196 -11.92 9.13 -7.54
CA LEU A 196 -11.13 9.88 -6.58
C LEU A 196 -9.70 10.17 -7.08
N GLU A 197 -9.31 9.62 -8.24
CA GLU A 197 -7.98 9.78 -8.82
C GLU A 197 -6.86 9.52 -7.77
N PRO A 198 -6.86 8.34 -7.13
CA PRO A 198 -5.98 8.05 -6.01
C PRO A 198 -4.51 7.95 -6.44
N LEU A 199 -3.61 8.17 -5.48
CA LEU A 199 -2.20 7.83 -5.67
C LEU A 199 -2.01 6.32 -5.63
N LEU A 200 -2.69 5.67 -4.69
CA LEU A 200 -2.54 4.26 -4.38
C LEU A 200 -3.91 3.61 -4.23
N VAL A 201 -4.08 2.45 -4.87
CA VAL A 201 -5.15 1.50 -4.56
C VAL A 201 -4.51 0.13 -4.42
N ASN A 202 -4.74 -0.58 -3.33
CA ASN A 202 -4.40 -1.99 -3.27
C ASN A 202 -5.57 -2.84 -2.78
N THR A 203 -5.65 -4.05 -3.35
CA THR A 203 -6.35 -5.15 -2.69
C THR A 203 -5.47 -5.70 -1.58
N VAL A 204 -6.09 -6.24 -0.53
CA VAL A 204 -5.40 -6.97 0.54
C VAL A 204 -5.79 -8.45 0.41
N VAL A 205 -5.05 -9.20 -0.41
CA VAL A 205 -5.43 -10.59 -0.75
C VAL A 205 -4.89 -11.54 0.30
N GLY A 206 -5.78 -12.38 0.87
CA GLY A 206 -5.41 -13.39 1.87
C GLY A 206 -5.44 -12.91 3.32
N PHE A 207 -5.78 -11.63 3.56
CA PHE A 207 -5.80 -11.02 4.89
C PHE A 207 -6.95 -11.47 5.79
N ILE A 208 -8.12 -11.74 5.23
CA ILE A 208 -9.30 -12.04 6.06
C ILE A 208 -9.27 -13.49 6.58
N GLY A 209 -8.98 -14.46 5.72
CA GLY A 209 -8.89 -15.87 6.11
C GLY A 209 -9.46 -16.87 5.08
N PRO A 210 -9.37 -18.18 5.40
CA PRO A 210 -9.70 -19.28 4.49
C PRO A 210 -11.18 -19.37 4.13
N GLU A 211 -12.05 -18.74 4.91
CA GLU A 211 -13.49 -18.61 4.67
C GLU A 211 -13.80 -17.88 3.36
N TYR A 212 -12.86 -17.07 2.87
CA TYR A 212 -12.98 -16.29 1.63
C TYR A 212 -12.05 -16.79 0.53
N LEU A 213 -10.79 -17.09 0.89
CA LEU A 213 -9.75 -17.62 0.01
C LEU A 213 -8.97 -18.69 0.78
N TYR A 214 -9.26 -19.97 0.49
CA TYR A 214 -8.86 -21.09 1.33
C TYR A 214 -7.37 -21.42 1.29
N ASP A 215 -6.78 -21.43 0.09
CA ASP A 215 -5.44 -21.91 -0.18
C ASP A 215 -4.60 -20.92 -1.00
N GLY A 216 -3.29 -21.17 -1.09
CA GLY A 216 -2.36 -20.36 -1.89
C GLY A 216 -2.79 -20.20 -3.35
N LYS A 217 -3.40 -21.23 -3.95
CA LYS A 217 -3.91 -21.16 -5.32
C LYS A 217 -5.04 -20.15 -5.48
N GLN A 218 -5.97 -20.08 -4.52
CA GLN A 218 -7.06 -19.11 -4.50
C GLN A 218 -6.53 -17.70 -4.26
N ILE A 219 -5.55 -17.54 -3.36
CA ILE A 219 -4.88 -16.25 -3.10
C ILE A 219 -4.17 -15.76 -4.36
N ILE A 220 -3.34 -16.59 -4.99
CA ILE A 220 -2.65 -16.24 -6.24
C ILE A 220 -3.65 -15.84 -7.32
N ARG A 221 -4.74 -16.59 -7.44
CA ARG A 221 -5.78 -16.31 -8.44
C ARG A 221 -6.46 -14.96 -8.19
N ALA A 222 -6.89 -14.70 -6.96
CA ALA A 222 -7.55 -13.45 -6.57
C ALA A 222 -6.63 -12.25 -6.78
N GLY A 223 -5.35 -12.33 -6.37
CA GLY A 223 -4.37 -11.25 -6.60
C GLY A 223 -4.19 -10.88 -8.07
N LEU A 224 -4.20 -11.88 -8.97
CA LEU A 224 -4.14 -11.62 -10.41
C LEU A 224 -5.43 -11.02 -10.98
N GLU A 225 -6.60 -11.48 -10.51
CA GLU A 225 -7.90 -10.95 -10.96
C GLU A 225 -8.08 -9.49 -10.51
N ASP A 226 -7.73 -9.20 -9.27
CA ASP A 226 -7.80 -7.89 -8.64
C ASP A 226 -6.87 -6.89 -9.32
N HIS A 227 -5.60 -7.26 -9.49
CA HIS A 227 -4.64 -6.44 -10.22
C HIS A 227 -5.11 -6.15 -11.64
N PHE A 228 -5.55 -7.17 -12.38
CA PHE A 228 -6.07 -7.02 -13.73
C PHE A 228 -7.27 -6.06 -13.79
N CYS A 229 -8.25 -6.21 -12.89
CA CYS A 229 -9.43 -5.38 -12.86
C CYS A 229 -9.10 -3.92 -12.51
N GLY A 230 -8.20 -3.69 -11.55
CA GLY A 230 -7.72 -2.36 -11.21
C GLY A 230 -7.02 -1.67 -12.38
N MET A 231 -6.11 -2.38 -13.06
CA MET A 231 -5.39 -1.87 -14.24
C MET A 231 -6.34 -1.54 -15.39
N LEU A 232 -7.31 -2.42 -15.69
CA LEU A 232 -8.31 -2.18 -16.73
C LEU A 232 -9.20 -0.97 -16.41
N LEU A 233 -9.43 -0.72 -15.13
CA LEU A 233 -10.15 0.45 -14.62
C LEU A 233 -9.26 1.67 -14.43
N GLY A 234 -8.02 1.66 -14.91
CA GLY A 234 -7.15 2.83 -14.93
C GLY A 234 -6.70 3.29 -13.54
N LEU A 235 -6.47 2.36 -12.62
CA LEU A 235 -5.98 2.64 -11.27
C LEU A 235 -4.49 2.30 -11.11
N PRO A 236 -3.72 3.05 -10.31
CA PRO A 236 -2.35 2.70 -9.92
C PRO A 236 -2.39 1.52 -8.93
N MET A 237 -2.67 0.33 -9.47
CA MET A 237 -3.07 -0.83 -8.70
C MET A 237 -1.85 -1.55 -8.10
N GLY A 238 -1.84 -1.64 -6.78
CA GLY A 238 -0.93 -2.49 -6.00
C GLY A 238 -1.65 -3.67 -5.38
N VAL A 239 -0.88 -4.52 -4.70
CA VAL A 239 -1.38 -5.71 -4.01
C VAL A 239 -0.60 -5.90 -2.71
N ASP A 240 -1.31 -6.03 -1.58
CA ASP A 240 -0.72 -6.65 -0.40
C ASP A 240 -0.75 -8.17 -0.59
N VAL A 241 0.44 -8.73 -0.82
CA VAL A 241 0.67 -10.15 -1.09
C VAL A 241 0.83 -10.83 0.25
N CYS A 242 -0.26 -11.36 0.76
CA CYS A 242 -0.31 -11.76 2.16
C CYS A 242 -1.16 -13.00 2.41
N TYR A 243 -1.02 -13.57 3.60
CA TYR A 243 -1.85 -14.66 4.06
C TYR A 243 -1.94 -14.63 5.59
N THR A 244 -2.92 -15.35 6.13
CA THR A 244 -3.05 -15.59 7.56
C THR A 244 -2.67 -17.02 7.89
N ASN A 245 -2.11 -17.25 9.08
CA ASN A 245 -1.60 -18.56 9.52
C ASN A 245 -2.61 -19.72 9.55
N HIS A 246 -3.90 -19.45 9.35
CA HIS A 246 -4.96 -20.46 9.33
C HIS A 246 -5.48 -20.75 7.91
N ALA A 247 -4.98 -20.05 6.89
CA ALA A 247 -5.16 -20.44 5.48
C ALA A 247 -4.18 -21.55 5.08
N GLU A 248 -4.53 -22.37 4.09
CA GLU A 248 -3.64 -23.38 3.50
C GLU A 248 -2.70 -22.71 2.49
N ALA A 249 -1.83 -21.84 3.00
CA ALA A 249 -0.87 -21.06 2.22
C ALA A 249 0.42 -20.83 3.03
N ASP A 250 1.51 -20.59 2.33
CA ASP A 250 2.79 -20.23 2.94
C ASP A 250 3.53 -19.15 2.13
N GLN A 251 4.77 -18.85 2.52
CA GLN A 251 5.58 -17.83 1.87
C GLN A 251 5.95 -18.17 0.41
N ASP A 252 6.03 -19.46 0.05
CA ASP A 252 6.35 -19.85 -1.34
C ASP A 252 5.19 -19.50 -2.29
N ASP A 253 3.95 -19.56 -1.79
CA ASP A 253 2.78 -19.04 -2.52
C ASP A 253 2.86 -17.53 -2.72
N MET A 254 3.32 -16.79 -1.70
CA MET A 254 3.48 -15.34 -1.76
C MET A 254 4.58 -14.93 -2.74
N ASP A 255 5.72 -15.63 -2.74
CA ASP A 255 6.80 -15.41 -3.71
C ASP A 255 6.34 -15.68 -5.15
N THR A 256 5.50 -16.71 -5.33
CA THR A 256 4.86 -17.02 -6.60
C THR A 256 3.97 -15.86 -7.04
N LEU A 257 3.07 -15.37 -6.17
CA LEU A 257 2.19 -14.25 -6.50
C LEU A 257 3.00 -12.97 -6.80
N LEU A 258 3.99 -12.64 -5.98
CA LEU A 258 4.86 -11.48 -6.17
C LEU A 258 5.54 -11.50 -7.55
N THR A 259 6.10 -12.65 -7.94
CA THR A 259 6.76 -12.80 -9.25
C THR A 259 5.78 -12.57 -10.39
N LEU A 260 4.57 -13.14 -10.30
CA LEU A 260 3.53 -12.99 -11.32
C LEU A 260 3.05 -11.53 -11.42
N LEU A 261 2.92 -10.83 -10.29
CA LEU A 261 2.56 -9.41 -10.24
C LEU A 261 3.65 -8.50 -10.80
N GLY A 262 4.92 -8.82 -10.54
CA GLY A 262 6.05 -8.12 -11.15
C GLY A 262 6.05 -8.24 -12.68
N VAL A 263 5.73 -9.42 -13.21
CA VAL A 263 5.53 -9.63 -14.67
C VAL A 263 4.27 -8.90 -15.18
N ALA A 264 3.21 -8.86 -14.38
CA ALA A 264 1.96 -8.18 -14.72
C ALA A 264 2.05 -6.64 -14.68
N GLY A 265 3.10 -6.08 -14.09
CA GLY A 265 3.30 -4.63 -14.00
C GLY A 265 2.58 -3.97 -12.83
N ALA A 266 2.49 -4.63 -11.67
CA ALA A 266 1.93 -4.03 -10.46
C ALA A 266 2.64 -2.73 -10.07
N ALA A 267 1.86 -1.70 -9.72
CA ALA A 267 2.40 -0.38 -9.41
C ALA A 267 3.23 -0.40 -8.12
N PHE A 268 2.76 -1.15 -7.11
CA PHE A 268 3.46 -1.33 -5.84
C PHE A 268 3.02 -2.59 -5.09
N VAL A 269 3.83 -3.00 -4.12
CA VAL A 269 3.53 -4.06 -3.14
C VAL A 269 3.80 -3.57 -1.73
N ILE A 270 3.30 -4.28 -0.72
CA ILE A 270 3.48 -3.95 0.70
C ILE A 270 4.65 -4.78 1.24
N ALA A 271 5.50 -4.18 2.06
CA ALA A 271 6.55 -4.89 2.78
C ALA A 271 6.60 -4.50 4.26
N VAL A 272 6.77 -5.51 5.10
CA VAL A 272 6.88 -5.42 6.56
C VAL A 272 8.22 -6.00 7.04
N PRO A 273 8.68 -5.65 8.25
CA PRO A 273 9.89 -6.25 8.82
C PRO A 273 9.77 -7.78 8.91
N GLY A 274 10.66 -8.49 8.22
CA GLY A 274 10.74 -9.96 8.30
C GLY A 274 9.52 -10.73 7.80
N ALA A 275 8.67 -10.12 6.95
CA ALA A 275 7.41 -10.71 6.46
C ALA A 275 6.34 -10.97 7.54
N ASP A 276 6.55 -10.51 8.79
CA ASP A 276 5.64 -10.76 9.92
C ASP A 276 5.09 -9.45 10.48
N ASP A 277 3.80 -9.18 10.28
CA ASP A 277 3.15 -8.05 10.93
C ASP A 277 2.64 -8.48 12.32
N ILE A 278 3.49 -8.22 13.32
CA ILE A 278 3.23 -8.59 14.71
C ILE A 278 2.03 -7.87 15.36
N MET A 279 1.50 -6.81 14.72
CA MET A 279 0.34 -6.08 15.23
C MET A 279 -0.96 -6.60 14.59
N LEU A 280 -0.96 -6.78 13.27
CA LEU A 280 -2.12 -7.26 12.53
C LEU A 280 -2.25 -8.79 12.51
N GLY A 281 -1.19 -9.53 12.84
CA GLY A 281 -1.23 -10.98 13.01
C GLY A 281 -1.30 -11.75 11.68
N TYR A 282 -0.66 -11.25 10.64
CA TYR A 282 -0.61 -11.85 9.30
C TYR A 282 0.79 -11.78 8.71
N GLN A 283 1.04 -12.57 7.66
CA GLN A 283 2.30 -12.58 6.92
C GLN A 283 2.11 -11.81 5.61
N SER A 284 3.03 -10.89 5.31
CA SER A 284 3.10 -10.13 4.04
C SER A 284 4.48 -10.35 3.40
N LEU A 285 4.93 -9.47 2.52
CA LEU A 285 6.29 -9.53 1.99
C LEU A 285 7.29 -8.93 2.98
N SER A 286 8.51 -9.42 2.94
CA SER A 286 9.66 -8.79 3.59
C SER A 286 10.29 -7.72 2.71
N PHE A 287 11.16 -6.88 3.28
CA PHE A 287 12.00 -5.98 2.50
C PHE A 287 12.94 -6.72 1.52
N HIS A 288 13.29 -7.97 1.81
CA HIS A 288 14.14 -8.77 0.93
C HIS A 288 13.39 -9.26 -0.31
N ASP A 289 12.08 -9.50 -0.20
CA ASP A 289 11.26 -9.96 -1.33
C ASP A 289 11.11 -8.84 -2.37
N ALA A 290 11.02 -7.58 -1.90
CA ALA A 290 11.10 -6.41 -2.76
C ALA A 290 12.45 -6.32 -3.52
N LEU A 291 13.57 -6.63 -2.86
CA LEU A 291 14.88 -6.70 -3.53
C LEU A 291 14.94 -7.85 -4.53
N TYR A 292 14.41 -9.01 -4.16
CA TYR A 292 14.31 -10.18 -5.02
C TYR A 292 13.58 -9.85 -6.32
N VAL A 293 12.33 -9.35 -6.24
CA VAL A 293 11.52 -9.13 -7.44
C VAL A 293 12.13 -8.05 -8.33
N ARG A 294 12.71 -7.00 -7.73
CA ARG A 294 13.44 -5.95 -8.46
C ARG A 294 14.65 -6.52 -9.19
N GLN A 295 15.45 -7.36 -8.53
CA GLN A 295 16.61 -7.97 -9.15
C GLN A 295 16.23 -9.01 -10.22
N ALA A 296 15.27 -9.89 -9.93
CA ALA A 296 14.87 -10.99 -10.81
C ALA A 296 14.25 -10.49 -12.12
N LEU A 297 13.52 -9.37 -12.08
CA LEU A 297 12.80 -8.81 -13.22
C LEU A 297 13.41 -7.50 -13.74
N ALA A 298 14.58 -7.11 -13.23
CA ALA A 298 15.28 -5.85 -13.55
C ALA A 298 14.39 -4.59 -13.37
N LEU A 299 13.56 -4.60 -12.32
CA LEU A 299 12.69 -3.48 -11.94
C LEU A 299 13.43 -2.53 -11.00
N ARG A 300 13.02 -1.26 -11.01
CA ARG A 300 13.59 -0.20 -10.18
C ARG A 300 12.56 0.42 -9.22
N PRO A 301 12.97 1.11 -8.14
CA PRO A 301 12.08 1.96 -7.33
C PRO A 301 11.46 3.10 -8.15
N ALA A 302 10.64 3.96 -7.55
CA ALA A 302 10.20 5.22 -8.16
C ALA A 302 11.42 6.11 -8.50
N PRO A 303 11.40 6.87 -9.61
CA PRO A 303 12.59 7.57 -10.11
C PRO A 303 13.15 8.61 -9.14
N GLU A 304 12.28 9.32 -8.41
CA GLU A 304 12.69 10.32 -7.42
C GLU A 304 13.39 9.66 -6.24
N PHE A 305 12.87 8.51 -5.80
CA PHE A 305 13.45 7.71 -4.71
C PHE A 305 14.75 7.00 -5.12
N GLU A 306 14.82 6.48 -6.35
CA GLU A 306 16.04 5.93 -6.95
C GLU A 306 17.17 6.98 -6.95
N ALA A 307 16.87 8.21 -7.36
CA ALA A 307 17.84 9.31 -7.36
C ALA A 307 18.32 9.66 -5.93
N TRP A 308 17.42 9.65 -4.95
CA TRP A 308 17.77 9.86 -3.54
C TRP A 308 18.66 8.75 -3.00
N LEU A 309 18.32 7.48 -3.24
CA LEU A 309 19.15 6.33 -2.86
C LEU A 309 20.54 6.39 -3.48
N ALA A 310 20.64 6.73 -4.76
CA ALA A 310 21.92 6.91 -5.44
C ALA A 310 22.74 8.06 -4.84
N GLY A 311 22.08 9.18 -4.47
CA GLY A 311 22.71 10.31 -3.79
C GLY A 311 23.29 9.95 -2.42
N LEU A 312 22.73 8.95 -1.74
CA LEU A 312 23.25 8.40 -0.48
C LEU A 312 24.30 7.29 -0.68
N GLY A 313 24.59 6.90 -1.92
CA GLY A 313 25.47 5.77 -2.24
C GLY A 313 24.85 4.41 -1.89
N MET A 314 23.52 4.34 -1.78
CA MET A 314 22.77 3.13 -1.43
C MET A 314 22.27 2.35 -2.65
N ALA A 315 22.42 2.90 -3.86
CA ALA A 315 22.09 2.23 -5.11
C ALA A 315 23.23 2.36 -6.12
N ASP A 316 23.44 1.33 -6.94
CA ASP A 316 24.37 1.38 -8.08
C ASP A 316 23.72 1.97 -9.35
N ALA A 317 24.49 2.04 -10.44
CA ALA A 317 24.03 2.58 -11.72
C ALA A 317 22.89 1.76 -12.36
N ASP A 318 22.75 0.49 -11.99
CA ASP A 318 21.71 -0.41 -12.47
C ASP A 318 20.43 -0.33 -11.61
N GLY A 319 20.44 0.49 -10.56
CA GLY A 319 19.32 0.68 -9.63
C GLY A 319 19.24 -0.40 -8.56
N ARG A 320 20.27 -1.25 -8.43
CA ARG A 320 20.33 -2.29 -7.39
C ARG A 320 20.65 -1.64 -6.06
N ILE A 321 19.87 -1.98 -5.03
CA ILE A 321 20.15 -1.59 -3.65
C ILE A 321 21.39 -2.32 -3.15
N LEU A 322 22.36 -1.54 -2.67
CA LEU A 322 23.63 -2.04 -2.14
C LEU A 322 23.49 -2.38 -0.66
N PRO A 323 24.15 -3.44 -0.16
CA PRO A 323 24.27 -3.66 1.27
C PRO A 323 24.90 -2.43 1.94
N VAL A 324 24.20 -1.85 2.90
CA VAL A 324 24.68 -0.70 3.67
C VAL A 324 25.10 -1.19 5.05
N ASP A 325 26.29 -0.81 5.52
CA ASP A 325 26.62 -0.95 6.94
C ASP A 325 25.81 0.09 7.73
N PRO A 326 24.85 -0.33 8.59
CA PRO A 326 24.01 0.59 9.35
C PRO A 326 24.83 1.53 10.23
N ALA A 327 26.05 1.15 10.65
CA ALA A 327 26.92 1.99 11.45
C ALA A 327 27.44 3.23 10.70
N THR A 328 27.52 3.12 9.37
CA THR A 328 28.03 4.16 8.45
C THR A 328 26.93 4.89 7.68
N SER A 329 25.69 4.40 7.74
CA SER A 329 24.56 4.99 7.01
C SER A 329 24.26 6.41 7.50
N PRO A 330 24.03 7.38 6.59
CA PRO A 330 23.55 8.70 6.97
C PRO A 330 22.19 8.64 7.68
N LEU A 331 21.41 7.58 7.44
CA LEU A 331 20.10 7.35 8.04
C LEU A 331 20.18 6.81 9.49
N ARG A 332 21.36 6.39 9.97
CA ARG A 332 21.53 5.84 11.32
C ARG A 332 20.95 6.72 12.42
N SER A 333 21.03 8.05 12.23
CA SER A 333 20.54 9.02 13.21
C SER A 333 19.00 9.03 13.37
N LEU A 334 18.28 8.23 12.57
CA LEU A 334 16.85 7.95 12.73
C LEU A 334 16.57 7.05 13.93
N ALA A 335 17.50 6.12 14.25
CA ALA A 335 17.40 5.22 15.41
C ALA A 335 18.24 5.68 16.62
N ALA A 336 18.99 6.78 16.50
CA ALA A 336 19.82 7.33 17.57
C ALA A 336 19.12 8.48 18.29
N ASP A 337 18.71 8.22 19.53
CA ASP A 337 18.29 9.13 20.61
C ASP A 337 17.55 10.44 20.21
N ARG A 338 16.22 10.38 20.31
CA ARG A 338 15.43 11.29 21.15
C ARG A 338 14.73 10.47 22.24
#